data_AF-A0A553KX44-F1
#
_entry.id   AF-A0A553KX44-F1
#
_cell.length_a   1.000
_cell.length_b   1.000
_cell.length_c   1.000
_cell.angle_alpha   90.00
_cell.angle_beta   90.00
_cell.angle_gamma   90.00
#
_symmetry.space_group_name_H-M   'P 1'
#
loop_
_entity.id
_entity.type
_entity.pdbx_description
1 polymer ?
#
loop_
_entity_poly.entity_id
_entity_poly.type
_entity_poly.pdbx_seq_one_letter_code
_entity_poly.pdbx_strand_id
1 'polypeptide(L)'
;MNKLGYDIARSRDALLLRYSENWDHQVYLERFGESLVAFTDTFGDRPWAIIDDISNWPVKPPDEMKMCSELAQILVEKNLKHFAVFGSEYAVSKWMMEQIIPDQIEIGFFSSLEASKDWLKGKGYSVEFISLNEVFSGS
;
A
#
# COMPACT_ATOMS: atom_id res chain seq x y z
N MET A 1 12.67 0.20 16.13
CA MET A 1 11.96 -0.80 15.30
C MET A 1 10.48 -0.67 15.59
N ASN A 2 9.66 -0.49 14.56
CA ASN A 2 8.22 -0.30 14.70
C ASN A 2 7.59 -1.61 15.21
N LYS A 3 6.78 -1.55 16.27
CA LYS A 3 6.20 -2.75 16.93
C LYS A 3 5.06 -3.38 16.13
N LEU A 4 4.63 -2.76 15.03
CA LEU A 4 3.41 -3.10 14.29
C LEU A 4 3.61 -4.06 13.11
N GLY A 5 4.86 -4.37 12.74
CA GLY A 5 5.14 -5.24 11.60
C GLY A 5 4.94 -4.60 10.22
N TYR A 6 4.51 -3.33 10.15
CA TYR A 6 4.41 -2.53 8.92
C TYR A 6 4.80 -1.07 9.14
N ASP A 7 5.07 -0.36 8.04
CA ASP A 7 5.33 1.09 7.99
C ASP A 7 4.50 1.71 6.86
N ILE A 8 3.83 2.82 7.17
CA ILE A 8 3.13 3.64 6.20
C ILE A 8 3.81 5.01 6.19
N ALA A 9 4.41 5.36 5.06
CA ALA A 9 4.94 6.69 4.82
C ALA A 9 4.03 7.42 3.82
N ARG A 10 3.97 8.74 3.93
CA ARG A 10 3.04 9.56 3.13
C ARG A 10 3.75 10.68 2.41
N SER A 11 3.32 10.96 1.19
CA SER A 11 3.60 12.18 0.44
C SER A 11 2.32 13.04 0.31
N ARG A 12 2.33 14.08 -0.52
CA ARG A 12 1.14 14.93 -0.74
C ARG A 12 -0.09 14.16 -1.23
N ASP A 13 0.12 13.15 -2.09
CA ASP A 13 -0.91 12.47 -2.88
C ASP A 13 -0.54 10.99 -3.15
N ALA A 14 0.38 10.43 -2.36
CA ALA A 14 0.70 9.02 -2.39
C ALA A 14 1.03 8.46 -1.00
N LEU A 15 0.82 7.15 -0.85
CA LEU A 15 1.28 6.37 0.29
C LEU A 15 2.38 5.39 -0.15
N LEU A 16 3.30 5.10 0.76
CA LEU A 16 4.30 4.04 0.63
C LEU A 16 4.07 3.05 1.77
N LEU A 17 3.73 1.82 1.41
CA LEU A 17 3.46 0.72 2.33
C LEU A 17 4.66 -0.21 2.35
N ARG A 18 5.11 -0.60 3.54
CA ARG A 18 6.23 -1.52 3.75
C ARG A 18 5.91 -2.50 4.85
N TYR A 19 6.37 -3.74 4.68
CA TYR A 19 6.18 -4.81 5.66
C TYR A 19 7.52 -5.26 6.25
N SER A 20 7.54 -5.47 7.57
CA SER A 20 8.71 -5.98 8.28
C SER A 20 8.75 -7.50 8.19
N GLU A 21 9.96 -8.07 8.24
CA GLU A 21 10.17 -9.51 8.41
C GLU A 21 9.56 -10.05 9.72
N ASN A 22 9.39 -9.19 10.75
CA ASN A 22 8.74 -9.53 12.02
C ASN A 22 7.22 -9.30 11.97
N TRP A 23 6.60 -9.68 10.86
CA TRP A 23 5.18 -9.48 10.65
C TRP A 23 4.36 -10.23 11.71
N ASP A 24 3.53 -9.49 12.44
CA ASP A 24 2.48 -10.07 13.27
C ASP A 24 1.19 -10.08 12.46
N HIS A 25 0.79 -11.28 12.07
CA HIS A 25 -0.38 -11.53 11.23
C HIS A 25 -1.66 -10.97 11.84
N GLN A 26 -1.85 -11.12 13.15
CA GLN A 26 -3.05 -10.66 13.84
C GLN A 26 -3.10 -9.13 13.89
N VAL A 27 -1.98 -8.49 14.21
CA VAL A 27 -1.88 -7.02 14.20
C VAL A 27 -2.17 -6.44 12.82
N TYR A 28 -1.72 -7.11 11.77
CA TYR A 28 -1.99 -6.71 10.40
C TYR A 28 -3.47 -6.77 10.05
N LEU A 29 -4.14 -7.91 10.32
CA LEU A 29 -5.56 -8.06 10.04
C LEU A 29 -6.41 -7.04 10.80
N GLU A 30 -6.07 -6.76 12.06
CA GLU A 30 -6.84 -5.86 12.91
C GLU A 30 -6.61 -4.38 12.60
N ARG A 31 -5.35 -3.97 12.30
CA ARG A 31 -4.99 -2.54 12.31
C ARG A 31 -4.55 -1.97 10.98
N PHE A 32 -4.11 -2.80 10.05
CA PHE A 32 -3.55 -2.29 8.80
C PHE A 32 -4.62 -1.60 7.95
N GLY A 33 -5.77 -2.25 7.75
CA GLY A 33 -6.89 -1.70 6.99
C GLY A 33 -7.40 -0.39 7.60
N GLU A 34 -7.61 -0.37 8.93
CA GLU A 34 -8.04 0.82 9.66
C GLU A 34 -7.02 1.97 9.53
N SER A 35 -5.73 1.67 9.69
CA SER A 35 -4.65 2.65 9.54
C SER A 35 -4.64 3.21 8.12
N LEU A 36 -4.72 2.36 7.10
CA LEU A 36 -4.69 2.75 5.71
C LEU A 36 -5.87 3.67 5.37
N VAL A 37 -7.08 3.27 5.78
CA VAL A 37 -8.31 4.08 5.61
C VAL A 37 -8.19 5.42 6.32
N ALA A 38 -7.69 5.48 7.55
CA ALA A 38 -7.51 6.75 8.27
C ALA A 38 -6.59 7.74 7.52
N PHE A 39 -5.58 7.26 6.79
CA PHE A 39 -4.72 8.14 5.99
C PHE A 39 -5.39 8.70 4.74
N THR A 40 -6.35 7.99 4.18
CA THR A 40 -7.02 8.41 2.95
C THR A 40 -7.87 9.67 3.11
N ASP A 41 -8.41 9.92 4.30
CA ASP A 41 -9.21 11.12 4.59
C ASP A 41 -8.40 12.41 4.36
N THR A 42 -7.07 12.34 4.42
CA THR A 42 -6.18 13.48 4.19
C THR A 42 -6.04 13.86 2.70
N PHE A 43 -6.41 12.97 1.78
CA PHE A 43 -6.39 13.24 0.35
C PHE A 43 -7.67 13.95 -0.12
N GLY A 44 -8.78 13.77 0.61
CA GLY A 44 -10.11 14.24 0.22
C GLY A 44 -10.57 13.58 -1.08
N ASP A 45 -11.25 14.34 -1.95
CA ASP A 45 -11.72 13.83 -3.24
C ASP A 45 -10.63 13.82 -4.33
N ARG A 46 -9.37 14.08 -3.99
CA ARG A 46 -8.29 14.15 -4.98
C ARG A 46 -7.80 12.75 -5.35
N PRO A 47 -7.46 12.49 -6.63
CA PRO A 47 -6.80 11.26 -7.01
C PRO A 47 -5.51 11.07 -6.22
N TRP A 48 -5.28 9.85 -5.72
CA TRP A 48 -4.06 9.49 -5.01
C TRP A 48 -3.57 8.11 -5.43
N ALA A 49 -2.37 7.75 -4.98
CA ALA A 49 -1.69 6.52 -5.37
C ALA A 49 -1.04 5.76 -4.20
N ILE A 50 -0.73 4.50 -4.43
CA ILE A 50 0.04 3.66 -3.50
C ILE A 50 1.32 3.18 -4.19
N ILE A 51 2.42 3.16 -3.43
CA ILE A 51 3.54 2.25 -3.66
C ILE A 51 3.49 1.18 -2.58
N ASP A 52 3.52 -0.09 -2.98
CA ASP A 52 3.48 -1.24 -2.08
C ASP A 52 4.77 -2.05 -2.23
N ASP A 53 5.56 -2.07 -1.15
CA ASP A 53 6.77 -2.87 -1.04
C ASP A 53 6.40 -4.25 -0.53
N ILE A 54 6.28 -5.19 -1.47
CA ILE A 54 5.82 -6.54 -1.16
C ILE A 54 6.97 -7.53 -0.96
N SER A 55 8.22 -7.03 -0.84
CA SER A 55 9.43 -7.85 -0.75
C SER A 55 9.40 -8.83 0.43
N ASN A 56 8.76 -8.43 1.52
CA ASN A 56 8.59 -9.24 2.73
C ASN A 56 7.15 -9.75 2.91
N TRP A 57 6.29 -9.66 1.90
CA TRP A 57 4.87 -9.99 2.03
C TRP A 57 4.63 -11.48 1.72
N PRO A 58 4.12 -12.28 2.67
CA PRO A 58 3.88 -13.69 2.40
C PRO A 58 2.69 -13.94 1.47
N VAL A 59 2.61 -15.18 0.99
CA VAL A 59 1.46 -15.70 0.26
C VAL A 59 0.26 -15.72 1.19
N LYS A 60 -0.83 -15.08 0.75
CA LYS A 60 -2.08 -14.97 1.52
C LYS A 60 -2.98 -16.18 1.28
N PRO A 61 -3.66 -16.70 2.31
CA PRO A 61 -4.77 -17.60 2.13
C PRO A 61 -5.99 -16.86 1.51
N PRO A 62 -6.96 -17.59 0.94
CA PRO A 62 -8.06 -17.00 0.15
C PRO A 62 -8.95 -16.01 0.93
N ASP A 63 -9.17 -16.23 2.21
CA ASP A 63 -9.92 -15.37 3.12
C ASP A 63 -9.23 -14.02 3.33
N GLU A 64 -7.91 -14.00 3.44
CA GLU A 64 -7.14 -12.76 3.48
C GLU A 64 -7.13 -12.03 2.14
N MET A 65 -7.01 -12.76 1.03
CA MET A 65 -7.13 -12.16 -0.30
C MET A 65 -8.48 -11.46 -0.46
N LYS A 66 -9.56 -12.09 0.03
CA LYS A 66 -10.90 -11.50 0.04
C LYS A 66 -10.95 -10.22 0.87
N MET A 67 -10.42 -10.25 2.09
CA MET A 67 -10.34 -9.06 2.96
C MET A 67 -9.55 -7.92 2.29
N CYS A 68 -8.39 -8.22 1.69
CA CYS A 68 -7.60 -7.22 0.97
C CYS A 68 -8.35 -6.66 -0.24
N SER A 69 -9.13 -7.48 -0.95
CA SER A 69 -9.95 -7.03 -2.08
C SER A 69 -11.08 -6.10 -1.64
N GLU A 70 -11.77 -6.43 -0.54
CA GLU A 70 -12.80 -5.56 0.07
C GLU A 70 -12.19 -4.22 0.51
N LEU A 71 -11.01 -4.24 1.13
CA LEU A 71 -10.27 -3.03 1.46
C LEU A 71 -9.92 -2.22 0.20
N ALA A 72 -9.40 -2.85 -0.84
CA ALA A 72 -9.05 -2.17 -2.09
C ALA A 72 -10.27 -1.48 -2.74
N GLN A 73 -11.46 -2.08 -2.66
CA GLN A 73 -12.71 -1.44 -3.11
C GLN A 73 -13.03 -0.17 -2.31
N ILE A 74 -12.90 -0.21 -0.98
CA ILE A 74 -13.06 0.99 -0.14
C ILE A 74 -12.08 2.09 -0.56
N LEU A 75 -10.85 1.75 -0.92
CA LEU A 75 -9.87 2.73 -1.38
C LEU A 75 -10.22 3.32 -2.76
N VAL A 76 -10.83 2.54 -3.65
CA VAL A 76 -11.38 3.02 -4.93
C VAL A 76 -12.46 4.08 -4.69
N GLU A 77 -13.38 3.81 -3.76
CA GLU A 77 -14.44 4.77 -3.37
C GLU A 77 -13.85 6.06 -2.81
N LYS A 78 -12.67 5.96 -2.18
CA LYS A 78 -11.87 7.10 -1.71
C LYS A 78 -10.89 7.64 -2.76
N ASN A 79 -11.15 7.40 -4.04
CA ASN A 79 -10.46 7.96 -5.19
C ASN A 79 -9.00 7.52 -5.40
N LEU A 80 -8.62 6.32 -4.92
CA LEU A 80 -7.37 5.67 -5.33
C LEU A 80 -7.41 5.38 -6.84
N LYS A 81 -6.32 5.71 -7.56
CA LYS A 81 -6.24 5.49 -9.02
C LYS A 81 -5.07 4.64 -9.49
N HIS A 82 -3.94 4.69 -8.79
CA HIS A 82 -2.73 4.02 -9.24
C HIS A 82 -2.08 3.25 -8.11
N PHE A 83 -1.56 2.07 -8.44
CA PHE A 83 -0.93 1.17 -7.48
C PHE A 83 0.38 0.63 -8.08
N ALA A 84 1.50 1.07 -7.54
CA ALA A 84 2.83 0.60 -7.92
C ALA A 84 3.27 -0.49 -6.95
N VAL A 85 3.66 -1.65 -7.47
CA VAL A 85 4.09 -2.80 -6.68
C VAL A 85 5.54 -3.11 -7.00
N PHE A 86 6.41 -3.22 -6.00
CA PHE A 86 7.76 -3.74 -6.17
C PHE A 86 8.10 -4.80 -5.12
N GLY A 87 9.11 -5.62 -5.39
CA GLY A 87 9.38 -6.84 -4.61
C GLY A 87 8.59 -8.06 -5.11
N SER A 88 7.94 -7.96 -6.28
CA SER A 88 7.14 -9.02 -6.91
C SER A 88 7.98 -10.05 -7.67
N GLU A 89 9.19 -10.36 -7.21
CA GLU A 89 10.10 -11.31 -7.88
C GLU A 89 9.50 -12.71 -8.02
N TYR A 90 8.44 -12.99 -7.26
CA TYR A 90 7.68 -14.24 -7.30
C TYR A 90 6.39 -14.08 -8.12
N ALA A 91 6.20 -14.94 -9.13
CA ALA A 91 5.00 -14.96 -9.98
C ALA A 91 3.69 -15.09 -9.18
N VAL A 92 3.71 -15.81 -8.06
CA VAL A 92 2.55 -15.93 -7.16
C VAL A 92 2.15 -14.60 -6.54
N SER A 93 3.12 -13.76 -6.17
CA SER A 93 2.85 -12.46 -5.57
C SER A 93 2.22 -11.50 -6.56
N LYS A 94 2.72 -11.52 -7.81
CA LYS A 94 2.10 -10.77 -8.91
C LYS A 94 0.65 -11.22 -9.13
N TRP A 95 0.42 -12.53 -9.27
CA TRP A 95 -0.92 -13.09 -9.44
C TRP A 95 -1.87 -12.68 -8.30
N MET A 96 -1.43 -12.77 -7.03
CA MET A 96 -2.25 -12.36 -5.90
C MET A 96 -2.66 -10.89 -5.99
N MET A 97 -1.74 -10.00 -6.36
CA MET A 97 -2.06 -8.57 -6.53
C MET A 97 -3.08 -8.34 -7.64
N GLU A 98 -2.95 -9.06 -8.76
CA GLU A 98 -3.93 -9.00 -9.85
C GLU A 98 -5.31 -9.53 -9.45
N GLN A 99 -5.40 -10.42 -8.44
CA GLN A 99 -6.69 -10.86 -7.88
C GLN A 99 -7.26 -9.90 -6.82
N ILE A 100 -6.41 -9.21 -6.07
CA ILE A 100 -6.81 -8.33 -4.97
C ILE A 100 -7.24 -6.96 -5.50
N ILE A 101 -6.48 -6.40 -6.44
CA ILE A 101 -6.62 -5.02 -6.90
C ILE A 101 -7.73 -4.91 -7.95
N PRO A 102 -8.76 -4.08 -7.74
CA PRO A 102 -9.84 -3.88 -8.71
C PRO A 102 -9.37 -3.24 -10.02
N ASP A 103 -10.00 -3.60 -11.13
CA ASP A 103 -9.69 -3.10 -12.49
C ASP A 103 -9.83 -1.56 -12.65
N GLN A 104 -10.51 -0.88 -11.72
CA GLN A 104 -10.59 0.59 -11.69
C GLN A 104 -9.26 1.26 -11.31
N ILE A 105 -8.30 0.50 -10.79
CA ILE A 105 -6.98 0.97 -10.39
C ILE A 105 -5.97 0.53 -11.46
N GLU A 106 -5.18 1.47 -11.97
CA GLU A 106 -4.06 1.13 -12.84
C GLU A 106 -2.91 0.56 -11.99
N ILE A 107 -2.52 -0.69 -12.24
CA ILE A 107 -1.43 -1.36 -11.53
C ILE A 107 -0.15 -1.41 -12.36
N GLY A 108 0.97 -1.10 -11.72
CA GLY A 108 2.31 -1.28 -12.28
C GLY A 108 3.16 -2.20 -11.42
N PHE A 109 3.90 -3.12 -12.05
CA PHE A 109 4.84 -4.00 -11.36
C PHE A 109 6.28 -3.62 -11.71
N PHE A 110 7.11 -3.46 -10.70
CA PHE A 110 8.46 -2.92 -10.84
C PHE A 110 9.49 -3.75 -10.08
N SER A 111 10.73 -3.66 -10.51
CA SER A 111 11.87 -4.33 -9.87
C SER A 111 12.46 -3.53 -8.71
N SER A 112 12.08 -2.27 -8.51
CA SER A 112 12.61 -1.43 -7.44
C SER A 112 11.65 -0.33 -6.99
N LEU A 113 11.94 0.21 -5.81
CA LEU A 113 11.26 1.39 -5.28
C LEU A 113 11.46 2.60 -6.20
N GLU A 114 12.66 2.80 -6.74
CA GLU A 114 13.00 3.89 -7.64
C GLU A 114 12.17 3.84 -8.92
N ALA A 115 12.06 2.67 -9.54
CA ALA A 115 11.22 2.49 -10.74
C ALA A 115 9.74 2.75 -10.45
N SER A 116 9.24 2.31 -9.28
CA SER A 116 7.88 2.58 -8.83
C SER A 116 7.62 4.08 -8.65
N LYS A 117 8.59 4.79 -8.04
CA LYS A 117 8.54 6.23 -7.84
C LYS A 117 8.55 6.98 -9.16
N ASP A 118 9.40 6.60 -10.10
CA ASP A 118 9.50 7.25 -11.40
C ASP A 118 8.24 7.08 -12.23
N TRP A 119 7.60 5.90 -12.17
CA TRP A 119 6.31 5.68 -12.81
C TRP A 119 5.22 6.58 -12.22
N LEU A 120 5.09 6.65 -10.89
CA LEU A 120 4.10 7.52 -10.25
C LEU A 120 4.38 9.02 -10.48
N LYS A 121 5.64 9.45 -10.51
CA LYS A 121 5.99 10.82 -10.94
C LYS A 121 5.52 11.11 -12.35
N GLY A 122 5.69 10.15 -13.27
CA GLY A 122 5.17 10.25 -14.65
C GLY A 122 3.65 10.40 -14.72
N LYS A 123 2.92 9.95 -13.69
CA LYS A 123 1.47 10.12 -13.53
C LYS A 123 1.08 11.41 -12.78
N GLY A 124 2.06 12.19 -12.30
CA GLY A 124 1.85 13.49 -11.64
C GLY A 124 1.80 13.44 -10.11
N TYR A 125 2.13 12.31 -9.48
CA TYR A 125 2.17 12.19 -8.02
C TYR A 125 3.50 12.67 -7.42
N SER A 126 3.42 13.20 -6.21
CA SER A 126 4.58 13.44 -5.34
C SER A 126 5.01 12.13 -4.67
N VAL A 127 6.31 11.89 -4.64
CA VAL A 127 6.90 10.65 -4.07
C VAL A 127 8.03 10.95 -3.09
N GLU A 128 7.96 12.12 -2.47
CA GLU A 128 8.75 12.51 -1.31
C GLU A 128 8.00 12.08 -0.06
N PHE A 129 8.36 10.90 0.47
CA PHE A 129 7.66 10.27 1.58
C PHE A 129 8.25 10.65 2.93
N ILE A 130 7.38 10.95 3.88
CA ILE A 130 7.71 11.17 5.30
C ILE A 130 7.09 10.02 6.09
N SER A 131 7.88 9.36 6.96
CA SER A 131 7.37 8.26 7.79
C SER A 131 6.38 8.80 8.81
N LEU A 132 5.24 8.11 8.98
CA LEU A 132 4.16 8.56 9.86
C LEU A 132 4.33 8.06 11.30
N ASN A 133 5.30 7.19 11.56
CA ASN A 133 5.62 6.74 12.93
C ASN A 133 6.16 7.87 13.82
N GLU A 134 6.59 8.98 13.22
CA GLU A 134 7.06 10.17 13.95
C GLU A 134 5.93 11.13 14.34
N VAL A 135 4.74 10.99 13.73
CA VAL A 135 3.64 11.97 13.88
C VAL A 135 2.69 11.62 15.03
N PHE A 136 2.55 10.33 15.38
CA PHE A 136 1.63 9.87 16.43
C PHE A 136 2.30 9.62 17.80
N SER A 137 3.60 9.84 17.94
CA SER A 137 4.31 9.80 19.22
C SER A 137 4.25 11.12 20.03
N GLY A 138 3.46 12.09 19.58
CA GLY A 138 3.31 13.41 20.19
C GLY A 138 1.87 13.79 20.53
N SER A 139 1.09 12.87 21.09
CA SER A 139 -0.26 13.11 21.61
C SER A 139 -0.38 12.64 23.06
#